data_AF-A0A8M1FJG4-F1
#
_entry.id   AF-A0A8M1FJG4-F1
#
_cell.length_a   1.000
_cell.length_b   1.000
_cell.length_c   1.000
_cell.angle_alpha   90.00
_cell.angle_beta   90.00
_cell.angle_gamma   90.00
#
_symmetry.space_group_name_H-M   'P 1'
#
loop_
_entity.id
_entity.type
_entity.pdbx_description
1 polymer ?
#
loop_
_entity_poly.entity_id
_entity_poly.type
_entity_poly.pdbx_seq_one_letter_code
_entity_poly.pdbx_strand_id
1 'polypeptide(L)' 'MELEAMSRYTGPGKPAVFPHLTMVLLATAMHFTTWFFVYEVTSTRHPWDTYKDPLLLVTLFFMGFGVPFQLLWIGIYI' A
#
# COMPACT_ATOMS: atom_id res chain seq x y z
N MET A 1 -15.36 -3.86 -39.40
CA MET A 1 -16.38 -3.02 -38.73
C MET A 1 -16.42 -3.26 -37.20
N GLU A 2 -15.91 -4.39 -36.68
CA GLU A 2 -15.90 -4.67 -35.23
C GLU A 2 -14.92 -3.81 -34.39
N LEU A 3 -13.81 -3.32 -34.98
CA LEU A 3 -12.78 -2.54 -34.26
C LEU A 3 -13.18 -1.08 -34.02
N GLU A 4 -14.07 -0.51 -34.84
CA GLU A 4 -14.49 0.89 -34.73
C GLU A 4 -15.51 1.11 -33.59
N ALA A 5 -16.13 0.03 -33.11
CA ALA A 5 -17.05 0.03 -31.97
C ALA A 5 -16.33 -0.11 -30.61
N MET A 6 -15.03 -0.37 -30.58
CA MET A 6 -14.28 -0.45 -29.33
C MET A 6 -14.00 0.94 -28.77
N SER A 7 -14.61 1.24 -27.62
CA SER A 7 -14.28 2.41 -26.80
C SER A 7 -12.77 2.45 -26.52
N ARG A 8 -12.13 3.62 -26.70
CA ARG A 8 -10.72 3.81 -26.32
C ARG A 8 -10.51 3.36 -24.89
N TYR A 9 -9.60 2.41 -24.68
CA TYR A 9 -9.18 2.03 -23.35
C TYR A 9 -8.48 3.23 -22.71
N THR A 10 -9.15 3.82 -21.74
CA THR A 10 -8.58 4.84 -20.87
C THR A 10 -8.21 4.10 -19.60
N GLY A 11 -6.92 4.11 -19.22
CA GLY A 11 -6.46 3.37 -18.04
C GLY A 11 -7.28 3.74 -16.79
N PRO A 12 -7.50 2.80 -15.86
CA PRO A 12 -8.46 2.92 -14.76
C PRO A 12 -8.17 4.04 -13.75
N GLY A 13 -7.07 4.79 -13.89
CA GLY A 13 -6.70 5.89 -13.00
C GLY A 13 -6.11 7.09 -13.74
N LYS A 14 -6.46 8.30 -13.30
CA LYS A 14 -5.85 9.54 -13.78
C LYS A 14 -4.39 9.62 -13.27
N PRO A 15 -3.39 9.86 -14.13
CA PRO A 15 -1.98 9.93 -13.74
C PRO A 15 -1.67 10.90 -12.59
N ALA A 16 -2.43 11.99 -12.49
CA ALA A 16 -2.26 13.01 -11.46
C ALA A 16 -2.63 12.53 -10.03
N VAL A 17 -3.35 11.42 -9.90
CA VAL A 17 -3.86 10.93 -8.61
C VAL A 17 -2.89 9.94 -7.95
N PHE A 18 -2.04 9.27 -8.75
CA PHE A 18 -1.04 8.33 -8.25
C PHE A 18 -0.07 8.89 -7.20
N PRO A 19 0.55 10.08 -7.34
CA PRO A 19 1.51 10.58 -6.35
C PRO A 19 0.84 10.89 -5.01
N HIS A 20 -0.38 11.40 -5.05
CA HIS A 20 -1.17 11.72 -3.86
C HIS A 20 -1.56 10.45 -3.10
N LEU A 21 -2.02 9.43 -3.82
CA LEU A 21 -2.33 8.13 -3.23
C LEU A 21 -1.08 7.47 -2.63
N THR A 22 0.03 7.43 -3.37
CA THR A 22 1.30 6.88 -2.88
C THR A 22 1.75 7.55 -1.59
N MET A 23 1.71 8.88 -1.52
CA MET A 23 2.08 9.61 -0.29
C MET A 23 1.21 9.23 0.90
N VAL A 24 -0.11 9.20 0.74
CA VAL A 24 -1.03 8.86 1.84
C VAL A 24 -0.84 7.42 2.31
N LEU A 25 -0.73 6.48 1.36
CA LEU A 25 -0.53 5.07 1.65
C LEU A 25 0.82 4.80 2.34
N LEU A 26 1.93 5.35 1.82
CA LEU A 26 3.25 5.17 2.44
C LEU A 26 3.35 5.89 3.79
N ALA A 27 2.85 7.12 3.91
CA ALA A 27 2.93 7.86 5.17
C ALA A 27 2.20 7.11 6.29
N THR A 28 1.02 6.57 5.97
CA THR A 28 0.24 5.77 6.91
C THR A 28 0.92 4.43 7.21
N ALA A 29 1.50 3.76 6.20
CA ALA A 29 2.28 2.52 6.38
C ALA A 29 3.49 2.73 7.30
N MET A 30 4.23 3.83 7.13
CA MET A 30 5.36 4.18 8.00
C MET A 30 4.89 4.41 9.43
N HIS A 31 3.78 5.13 9.61
CA HIS A 31 3.23 5.38 10.94
C HIS A 31 2.88 4.07 11.67
N PHE A 32 2.21 3.14 10.99
CA PHE A 32 1.89 1.82 11.56
C PHE A 32 3.14 0.97 11.81
N THR A 33 4.15 1.02 10.93
CA THR A 33 5.42 0.31 11.14
C THR A 33 6.16 0.81 12.37
N THR A 34 6.24 2.13 12.55
CA THR A 34 6.85 2.72 13.75
C THR A 34 6.08 2.34 15.01
N TRP A 35 4.75 2.41 14.98
CA TRP A 35 3.91 2.02 16.12
C TRP A 35 4.08 0.54 16.47
N PHE A 36 4.10 -0.34 15.46
CA PHE A 36 4.34 -1.76 15.63
C PHE A 36 5.71 -2.01 16.27
N PHE A 37 6.76 -1.34 15.79
CA PHE A 37 8.11 -1.51 16.34
C PHE A 37 8.22 -1.03 17.78
N VAL A 38 7.55 0.08 18.13
CA VAL A 38 7.48 0.56 19.53
C VAL A 38 6.72 -0.45 20.40
N TYR A 39 5.60 -0.98 19.92
CA TYR A 39 4.83 -2.00 20.65
C TYR A 39 5.66 -3.26 20.87
N GLU A 40 6.37 -3.74 19.85
CA GLU A 40 7.21 -4.92 19.94
C GLU A 40 8.42 -4.73 20.88
N VAL A 41 9.08 -3.57 20.82
CA VAL A 41 10.24 -3.27 21.70
C VAL A 41 9.84 -3.03 23.16
N THR A 42 8.63 -2.54 23.40
CA THR A 42 8.15 -2.20 24.76
C THR A 42 7.38 -3.36 25.42
N SER A 43 6.80 -4.26 24.62
CA SER A 43 6.01 -5.38 25.14
C SER A 43 6.91 -6.51 25.61
N THR A 44 6.84 -6.84 26.90
CA THR A 44 7.62 -7.91 27.53
C THR A 44 7.03 -9.31 27.31
N ARG A 45 6.17 -9.51 26.30
CA ARG A 45 5.29 -10.69 26.18
C ARG A 45 5.70 -11.68 25.08
N HIS A 46 5.35 -12.93 25.35
CA HIS A 46 5.67 -14.18 24.67
C HIS A 46 5.45 -14.12 23.14
N PRO A 47 6.36 -14.68 22.31
CA PRO A 47 6.34 -14.55 20.83
C PRO A 47 5.15 -15.23 20.12
N TRP A 48 4.28 -15.91 20.86
CA TRP A 48 3.14 -16.68 20.32
C TRP A 48 1.87 -15.83 20.11
N ASP A 49 1.78 -14.62 20.69
CA ASP A 49 0.62 -13.72 20.50
C ASP A 49 0.78 -12.79 19.28
N THR A 50 2.01 -12.54 18.83
CA THR A 50 2.32 -11.61 17.72
C THR A 50 1.71 -12.03 16.38
N TYR A 51 1.44 -13.32 16.17
CA TYR A 51 0.80 -13.82 14.94
C TYR A 51 -0.69 -13.42 14.83
N LYS A 52 -1.33 -12.99 15.92
CA LYS A 52 -2.74 -12.59 15.95
C LYS A 52 -2.91 -11.08 15.92
N ASP A 53 -1.82 -10.31 15.77
CA ASP A 53 -1.88 -8.87 15.86
C ASP A 53 -2.49 -8.24 14.60
N PRO A 54 -3.67 -7.59 14.70
CA PRO A 54 -4.28 -6.89 13.57
C PRO A 54 -3.40 -5.73 13.06
N LEU A 55 -2.48 -5.24 13.89
CA LEU A 55 -1.50 -4.20 13.57
C LEU A 55 -0.50 -4.65 12.49
N LEU A 56 -0.11 -5.93 12.47
CA LEU A 56 0.76 -6.48 11.43
C LEU A 56 0.02 -6.60 10.10
N LEU A 57 -1.23 -7.07 10.15
CA LEU A 57 -2.07 -7.23 8.96
C LEU A 57 -2.39 -5.88 8.31
N VAL A 58 -2.72 -4.86 9.11
CA VAL A 58 -2.94 -3.50 8.59
C VAL A 58 -1.66 -2.90 8.03
N THR A 59 -0.50 -3.11 8.68
CA THR A 59 0.80 -2.63 8.18
C THR A 59 1.13 -3.27 6.83
N LEU A 60 1.01 -4.59 6.71
CA LEU A 60 1.25 -5.33 5.47
C LEU A 60 0.28 -4.93 4.36
N PHE A 61 -0.98 -4.65 4.69
CA PHE A 61 -1.96 -4.15 3.72
C PHE A 61 -1.56 -2.79 3.16
N PHE A 62 -1.25 -1.81 4.02
CA PHE A 62 -0.86 -0.46 3.57
C PHE A 62 0.49 -0.45 2.86
N MET A 63 1.47 -1.23 3.32
CA MET A 63 2.77 -1.39 2.67
C MET A 63 2.62 -2.07 1.30
N GLY A 64 1.86 -3.17 1.25
CA GLY A 64 1.61 -3.94 0.04
C GLY A 64 0.82 -3.19 -1.02
N PHE A 65 -0.11 -2.33 -0.62
CA PHE A 65 -0.84 -1.48 -1.56
C PHE A 65 -0.08 -0.19 -1.90
N GLY A 66 0.80 0.33 -1.04
CA GLY A 66 1.58 1.54 -1.32
C GLY A 66 2.68 1.34 -2.38
N VAL A 67 3.39 0.21 -2.34
CA VAL A 67 4.54 -0.06 -3.22
C VAL A 67 4.18 -0.12 -4.72
N PRO A 68 3.10 -0.78 -5.16
CA PRO A 68 2.68 -0.77 -6.56
C PRO A 68 2.36 0.63 -7.09
N PHE A 69 1.74 1.49 -6.27
CA PHE A 69 1.45 2.88 -6.68
C PHE A 69 2.72 3.72 -6.77
N GLN A 70 3.74 3.45 -5.95
CA GLN A 70 5.06 4.06 -6.09
C GLN A 70 5.76 3.64 -7.38
N LEU A 71 5.71 2.34 -7.72
CA LEU A 71 6.27 1.81 -8.97
C LEU A 71 5.58 2.45 -10.19
N LEU A 72 4.24 2.51 -10.16
CA LEU A 72 3.46 3.14 -11.21
C LEU A 72 3.79 4.63 -11.36
N TRP A 73 4.02 5.34 -10.25
CA TRP A 73 4.44 6.74 -10.25
C TRP A 73 5.83 6.96 -10.87
N ILE A 74 6.78 6.08 -10.59
CA ILE A 74 8.13 6.10 -11.18
C ILE A 74 8.09 5.72 -12.68
N GLY A 75 6.96 5.23 -13.19
CA GLY A 75 6.76 4.84 -14.58
C GLY A 75 7.00 3.36 -14.85
N ILE A 76 7.09 2.54 -13.80
CA ILE A 76 7.16 1.08 -13.90
C ILE A 76 5.73 0.55 -13.81
N TYR A 77 5.20 0.13 -14.96
CA TYR A 77 3.88 -0.48 -15.06
C TYR A 77 4.02 -2.00 -14.84
N ILE A 78 3.35 -2.52 -13.81
CA ILE A 78 3.35 -3.95 -13.42
C ILE A 78 2.00 -4.59 -13.71
#